data_AF-A0A967Z070-F1
#
_entry.id   AF-A0A967Z070-F1
#
_cell.length_a   1.000
_cell.length_b   1.000
_cell.length_c   1.000
_cell.angle_alpha   90.00
_cell.angle_beta   90.00
_cell.angle_gamma   90.00
#
_symmetry.space_group_name_H-M   'P 1'
#
loop_
_entity.id
_entity.type
_entity.pdbx_description
1 polymer ?
#
loop_
_entity_poly.entity_id
_entity_poly.type
_entity_poly.pdbx_seq_one_letter_code
_entity_poly.pdbx_strand_id
1 'polypeptide(L)'
;MTEEESLLPRHGGYRKLKSFQLAQLVYDLTVRFCDRYIDKRSRTHDQIVQAARSGVQNIAEGSKVSGTSKKMEMKLTNVARASLEELRLNYEDFLRQRGLQMWEPNDPRVRPAPPPTATTSSCAPARFLPLADDTDRCRWRPGVPVHRGRPR
;
A
#
# COMPACT_ATOMS: atom_id res chain seq x y z
N MET A 1 -1.91 -17.23 -40.27
CA MET A 1 -1.99 -16.44 -39.03
C MET A 1 -0.80 -16.87 -38.18
N THR A 2 0.33 -16.20 -38.37
CA THR A 2 1.56 -16.45 -37.60
C THR A 2 1.40 -15.75 -36.26
N GLU A 3 1.17 -16.51 -35.21
CA GLU A 3 1.33 -16.01 -33.85
C GLU A 3 2.82 -15.76 -33.64
N GLU A 4 3.22 -14.48 -33.61
CA GLU A 4 4.50 -14.12 -33.07
C GLU A 4 4.48 -14.47 -31.58
N GLU A 5 5.03 -15.62 -31.23
CA GLU A 5 5.38 -15.97 -29.86
C GLU A 5 6.35 -14.90 -29.35
N SER A 6 5.80 -13.91 -28.64
CA SER A 6 6.57 -12.98 -27.84
C SER A 6 7.47 -13.81 -26.92
N LEU A 7 8.78 -13.80 -27.20
CA LEU A 7 9.82 -14.56 -26.50
C LEU A 7 9.80 -14.37 -24.97
N LEU A 8 9.10 -13.33 -24.49
CA LEU A 8 8.79 -13.11 -23.08
C LEU A 8 7.27 -12.91 -22.89
N PRO A 9 6.64 -13.61 -21.92
CA PRO A 9 5.24 -13.36 -21.56
C PRO A 9 5.08 -11.96 -20.95
N ARG A 10 3.89 -11.36 -21.01
CA ARG A 10 3.63 -10.03 -20.41
C ARG A 10 4.04 -9.99 -18.92
N HIS A 11 4.96 -9.10 -18.57
CA HIS A 11 5.52 -8.95 -17.21
C HIS A 11 5.67 -7.48 -16.81
N GLY A 12 5.90 -7.18 -15.52
CA GLY A 12 6.18 -5.82 -15.04
C GLY A 12 4.98 -4.87 -14.92
N GLY A 13 3.76 -5.33 -15.22
CA GLY A 13 2.51 -4.56 -15.11
C GLY A 13 1.95 -4.42 -13.68
N TYR A 14 2.80 -4.41 -12.65
CA TYR A 14 2.38 -4.50 -11.24
C TYR A 14 1.42 -3.40 -10.79
N ARG A 15 1.48 -2.21 -11.40
CA ARG A 15 0.58 -1.08 -11.09
C ARG A 15 -0.90 -1.40 -11.33
N LYS A 16 -1.19 -2.38 -12.20
CA LYS A 16 -2.57 -2.84 -12.49
C LYS A 16 -3.02 -3.98 -11.58
N LEU A 17 -2.14 -4.54 -10.74
CA LEU A 17 -2.49 -5.60 -9.81
C LEU A 17 -3.26 -5.03 -8.63
N LYS A 18 -4.45 -5.59 -8.34
CA LYS A 18 -5.24 -5.24 -7.16
C LYS A 18 -4.45 -5.47 -5.87
N SER A 19 -3.66 -6.55 -5.81
CA SER A 19 -2.78 -6.83 -4.65
C SER A 19 -1.76 -5.73 -4.41
N PHE A 20 -1.15 -5.18 -5.46
CA PHE A 20 -0.22 -4.07 -5.34
C PHE A 20 -0.92 -2.79 -4.87
N GLN A 21 -2.06 -2.44 -5.48
CA GLN A 21 -2.82 -1.24 -5.12
C GLN A 21 -3.31 -1.29 -3.66
N LEU A 22 -3.82 -2.44 -3.22
CA LEU A 22 -4.26 -2.66 -1.84
C LEU A 22 -3.07 -2.64 -0.87
N ALA A 23 -1.96 -3.30 -1.20
CA ALA A 23 -0.76 -3.26 -0.35
C ALA A 23 -0.22 -1.83 -0.23
N GLN A 24 -0.24 -1.04 -1.30
CA GLN A 24 0.17 0.36 -1.28
C GLN A 24 -0.76 1.20 -0.38
N LEU A 25 -2.07 1.02 -0.49
CA LEU A 25 -3.04 1.66 0.40
C LEU A 25 -2.81 1.28 1.87
N VAL A 26 -2.58 0.00 2.15
CA VAL A 26 -2.24 -0.50 3.49
C VAL A 26 -0.96 0.16 4.01
N TYR A 27 0.06 0.32 3.17
CA TYR A 27 1.29 1.01 3.55
C TYR A 27 1.03 2.47 3.93
N ASP A 28 0.30 3.22 3.10
CA ASP A 28 -0.02 4.63 3.38
C ASP A 28 -0.84 4.79 4.67
N LEU A 29 -1.79 3.89 4.91
CA LEU A 29 -2.57 3.86 6.15
C LEU A 29 -1.69 3.50 7.36
N THR A 30 -0.77 2.55 7.20
CA THR A 30 0.16 2.13 8.25
C THR A 30 1.07 3.27 8.68
N VAL A 31 1.62 4.04 7.73
CA VAL A 31 2.42 5.23 8.05
C VAL A 31 1.63 6.23 8.89
N ARG A 32 0.39 6.54 8.47
CA ARG A 32 -0.49 7.45 9.22
C ARG A 32 -0.89 6.92 10.59
N PHE A 33 -1.10 5.61 10.70
CA PHE A 33 -1.40 4.93 11.96
C PHE A 33 -0.21 5.04 12.92
N CYS A 34 0.99 4.67 12.46
CA CYS A 34 2.21 4.73 13.27
C CYS A 34 2.51 6.16 13.72
N ASP A 35 2.39 7.16 12.84
CA ASP A 35 2.62 8.56 13.19
C ASP A 35 1.65 9.14 14.22
N ARG A 36 0.47 8.53 14.37
CA ARG A 36 -0.58 8.99 15.29
C ARG A 36 -0.57 8.22 16.61
N TYR A 37 -0.34 6.92 16.58
CA TYR A 37 -0.60 6.03 17.72
C TYR A 37 0.65 5.40 18.32
N ILE A 38 1.79 5.51 17.63
CA ILE A 38 3.06 4.93 18.06
C ILE A 38 4.09 6.05 18.18
N ASP A 39 4.93 5.98 19.21
CA ASP A 39 6.04 6.95 19.35
C ASP A 39 6.99 6.82 18.15
N LYS A 40 7.27 7.95 17.49
CA LYS A 40 8.12 8.05 16.29
C LYS A 40 9.56 7.63 16.53
N ARG A 41 10.00 7.60 17.78
CA ARG A 41 11.35 7.16 18.16
C ARG A 41 11.39 5.71 18.60
N SER A 42 10.24 5.03 18.65
CA SER A 42 10.18 3.64 19.07
C SER A 42 10.59 2.70 17.94
N ARG A 43 11.25 1.60 18.32
CA ARG A 43 11.60 0.52 17.40
C ARG A 43 10.36 -0.11 16.74
N THR A 44 9.24 -0.14 17.47
CA THR A 44 7.96 -0.66 16.97
C THR A 44 7.42 0.16 15.80
N HIS A 45 7.59 1.49 15.80
CA HIS A 45 7.20 2.33 14.67
C HIS A 45 7.93 1.89 13.40
N ASP A 46 9.26 1.79 13.47
CA ASP A 46 10.09 1.38 12.34
C ASP A 46 9.74 -0.03 11.84
N GLN A 47 9.53 -0.99 12.76
CA GLN A 47 9.24 -2.38 12.42
C GLN A 47 7.92 -2.49 11.64
N ILE A 48 6.86 -1.83 12.11
CA ILE A 48 5.54 -1.88 11.49
C ILE A 48 5.56 -1.22 10.12
N VAL A 49 6.17 -0.03 10.01
CA VAL A 49 6.31 0.68 8.73
C VAL A 49 7.15 -0.13 7.74
N GLN A 50 8.23 -0.78 8.21
CA GLN A 50 9.08 -1.59 7.36
C GLN A 50 8.36 -2.85 6.85
N ALA A 51 7.60 -3.55 7.69
CA ALA A 51 6.82 -4.73 7.28
C ALA A 51 5.85 -4.37 6.14
N ALA A 52 5.11 -3.28 6.30
CA ALA A 52 4.21 -2.78 5.26
C ALA A 52 4.96 -2.41 3.96
N ARG A 53 6.08 -1.69 4.07
CA ARG A 53 6.91 -1.32 2.91
C ARG A 53 7.45 -2.54 2.17
N SER A 54 7.97 -3.52 2.91
CA SER A 54 8.51 -4.76 2.38
C SER A 54 7.47 -5.52 1.56
N GLY A 55 6.22 -5.58 2.05
CA GLY A 55 5.11 -6.21 1.32
C GLY A 55 4.89 -5.60 -0.07
N VAL A 56 4.81 -4.26 -0.16
CA VAL A 56 4.60 -3.54 -1.43
C VAL A 56 5.76 -3.74 -2.40
N GLN A 57 7.00 -3.66 -1.90
CA GLN A 57 8.20 -3.78 -2.73
C GLN A 57 8.34 -5.17 -3.34
N ASN A 58 8.14 -6.22 -2.54
CA ASN A 58 8.24 -7.60 -3.02
C ASN A 58 7.18 -7.94 -4.08
N ILE A 59 5.97 -7.36 -4.00
CA ILE A 59 4.95 -7.51 -5.05
C ILE A 59 5.42 -6.86 -6.36
N ALA A 60 5.96 -5.64 -6.29
CA ALA A 60 6.45 -4.94 -7.46
C ALA A 60 7.66 -5.65 -8.10
N GLU A 61 8.62 -6.07 -7.29
CA GLU A 61 9.82 -6.80 -7.74
C GLU A 61 9.45 -8.16 -8.32
N GLY A 62 8.60 -8.93 -7.64
CA GLY A 62 8.12 -10.23 -8.11
C GLY A 62 7.47 -10.15 -9.50
N SER A 63 6.63 -9.14 -9.71
CA SER A 63 5.99 -8.92 -11.01
C SER A 63 6.98 -8.49 -12.11
N LYS A 64 8.03 -7.74 -11.78
CA LYS A 64 9.07 -7.35 -12.76
C LYS A 64 9.91 -8.54 -13.19
N VAL A 65 10.31 -9.40 -12.26
CA VAL A 65 11.15 -10.59 -12.55
C VAL A 65 10.35 -11.79 -13.09
N SER A 66 9.02 -11.72 -13.06
CA SER A 66 8.11 -12.73 -13.64
C SER A 66 8.39 -13.08 -15.11
N GLY A 67 8.94 -12.11 -15.85
CA GLY A 67 9.37 -12.29 -17.24
C GLY A 67 10.62 -13.12 -17.41
N THR A 68 11.52 -13.09 -16.43
CA THR A 68 12.84 -13.73 -16.51
C THR A 68 12.91 -15.03 -15.70
N SER A 69 12.21 -15.11 -14.56
CA SER A 69 12.22 -16.29 -13.70
C SER A 69 10.94 -16.45 -12.87
N LYS A 70 10.19 -17.51 -13.18
CA LYS A 70 9.03 -17.95 -12.37
C LYS A 70 9.42 -18.35 -10.94
N LYS A 71 10.61 -18.94 -10.77
CA LYS A 71 11.13 -19.29 -9.44
C LYS A 71 11.29 -18.06 -8.54
N MET A 72 11.82 -16.96 -9.09
CA MET A 72 12.02 -15.73 -8.33
C MET A 72 10.70 -14.99 -8.07
N GLU A 73 9.79 -14.97 -9.05
CA GLU A 73 8.43 -14.44 -8.88
C GLU A 73 7.72 -15.10 -7.69
N MET A 74 7.71 -16.44 -7.63
CA MET A 74 7.08 -17.18 -6.54
C MET A 74 7.75 -16.87 -5.20
N LYS A 75 9.09 -16.81 -5.17
CA LYS A 75 9.84 -16.49 -3.95
C LYS A 75 9.46 -15.11 -3.41
N LEU A 76 9.49 -14.06 -4.24
CA LEU A 76 9.17 -12.70 -3.82
C LEU A 76 7.70 -12.55 -3.44
N THR A 77 6.79 -13.24 -4.15
CA THR A 77 5.37 -13.27 -3.77
C THR A 77 5.15 -13.89 -2.39
N ASN A 78 5.89 -14.96 -2.05
CA ASN A 78 5.84 -15.56 -0.73
C ASN A 78 6.42 -14.64 0.35
N VAL A 79 7.51 -13.92 0.06
CA VAL A 79 8.06 -12.91 0.99
C VAL A 79 7.06 -11.77 1.21
N ALA A 80 6.41 -11.29 0.15
CA ALA A 80 5.37 -10.26 0.28
C ALA A 80 4.23 -10.72 1.19
N ARG A 81 3.75 -11.96 1.02
CA ARG A 81 2.72 -12.56 1.88
C ARG A 81 3.18 -12.61 3.34
N ALA A 82 4.40 -13.07 3.59
CA ALA A 82 4.95 -13.14 4.94
C ALA A 82 5.06 -11.74 5.58
N SER A 83 5.50 -10.72 4.84
CA SER A 83 5.58 -9.34 5.35
C SER A 83 4.20 -8.75 5.70
N LEU A 84 3.16 -9.09 4.93
CA LEU A 84 1.79 -8.64 5.24
C LEU A 84 1.19 -9.39 6.45
N GLU A 85 1.55 -10.66 6.64
CA GLU A 85 1.16 -11.42 7.83
C GLU A 85 1.86 -10.87 9.08
N GLU A 86 3.15 -10.55 8.99
CA GLU A 86 3.88 -9.88 10.06
C GLU A 86 3.24 -8.53 10.41
N LEU A 87 2.87 -7.74 9.40
CA LEU A 87 2.15 -6.48 9.61
C LEU A 87 0.82 -6.70 10.36
N ARG A 88 0.06 -7.74 10.00
CA ARG A 88 -1.18 -8.09 10.68
C ARG A 88 -0.94 -8.44 12.16
N LEU A 89 0.05 -9.29 12.45
CA LEU A 89 0.41 -9.66 13.82
C LEU A 89 0.81 -8.44 14.65
N ASN A 90 1.52 -7.49 14.05
CA ASN A 90 1.87 -6.24 14.72
C ASN A 90 0.63 -5.42 15.13
N TYR A 91 -0.43 -5.40 14.30
CA TYR A 91 -1.69 -4.75 14.67
C TYR A 91 -2.40 -5.50 15.79
N GLU A 92 -2.45 -6.83 15.73
CA GLU A 92 -3.03 -7.66 16.79
C GLU A 92 -2.30 -7.45 18.13
N ASP A 93 -0.97 -7.41 18.12
CA ASP A 93 -0.15 -7.11 19.29
C ASP A 93 -0.37 -5.70 19.82
N PHE A 94 -0.49 -4.71 18.94
CA PHE A 94 -0.81 -3.33 19.34
C PHE A 94 -2.15 -3.26 20.09
N LEU A 95 -3.18 -3.96 19.60
CA LEU A 95 -4.49 -4.01 20.25
C LEU A 95 -4.41 -4.73 21.60
N ARG A 96 -3.80 -5.92 21.62
CA ARG A 96 -3.64 -6.76 22.81
C ARG A 96 -2.90 -6.06 23.93
N GLN A 97 -1.76 -5.43 23.64
CA GLN A 97 -0.94 -4.74 24.64
C GLN A 97 -1.63 -3.51 25.26
N ARG A 98 -2.62 -2.93 24.55
CA ARG A 98 -3.38 -1.77 25.01
C ARG A 98 -4.78 -2.12 25.52
N GLY A 99 -5.12 -3.41 25.60
CA GLY A 99 -6.44 -3.86 26.03
C GLY A 99 -7.57 -3.41 25.10
N LEU A 100 -7.28 -3.17 23.82
CA LEU A 100 -8.27 -2.76 22.84
C LEU A 100 -8.96 -4.00 22.26
N GLN A 101 -10.29 -3.91 22.10
CA GLN A 101 -11.07 -4.97 21.49
C GLN A 101 -10.72 -5.14 20.02
N MET A 102 -10.43 -6.38 19.61
CA MET A 102 -10.42 -6.76 18.20
C MET A 102 -11.85 -6.93 17.72
N TRP A 103 -12.22 -6.25 16.63
CA TRP A 103 -13.56 -6.36 16.07
C TRP A 103 -13.71 -7.63 15.26
N GLU A 104 -14.88 -8.26 15.41
CA GLU A 104 -15.24 -9.41 14.60
C GLU A 104 -15.46 -9.00 13.13
N PRO A 105 -15.20 -9.89 12.15
CA PRO A 105 -15.38 -9.58 10.73
C PRO A 105 -16.80 -9.07 10.36
N ASN A 106 -17.81 -9.46 11.14
CA ASN A 106 -19.21 -9.05 10.95
C ASN A 106 -19.60 -7.78 11.70
N ASP A 107 -18.69 -7.13 12.44
CA ASP A 107 -18.98 -5.88 13.12
C ASP A 107 -19.35 -4.79 12.10
N PRO A 108 -20.41 -3.99 12.33
CA PRO A 108 -20.81 -2.89 11.45
C PRO A 108 -19.67 -1.91 11.11
N ARG A 109 -18.67 -1.77 11.99
CA ARG A 109 -17.50 -0.89 11.80
C ARG A 109 -16.45 -1.47 10.86
N VAL A 110 -16.42 -2.79 10.69
CA VAL A 110 -15.50 -3.51 9.77
C VAL A 110 -16.08 -3.56 8.36
N ARG A 111 -17.41 -3.45 8.23
CA ARG A 111 -18.09 -3.51 6.93
C ARG A 111 -17.50 -2.46 5.99
N PRO A 112 -17.05 -2.85 4.78
CA PRO A 112 -16.60 -1.88 3.80
C PRO A 112 -17.75 -0.92 3.53
N ALA A 113 -17.43 0.37 3.43
CA ALA A 113 -18.41 1.35 2.98
C ALA A 113 -19.03 0.85 1.66
N PRO A 114 -20.36 0.88 1.53
CA PRO A 114 -20.99 0.50 0.26
C PRO A 114 -20.34 1.34 -0.86
N PRO A 115 -20.14 0.77 -2.05
CA PRO A 115 -19.64 1.54 -3.18
C PRO A 115 -20.54 2.78 -3.33
N PRO A 116 -19.99 3.96 -3.68
CA PRO A 116 -20.80 5.15 -3.86
C PRO A 116 -21.92 4.79 -4.84
N THR A 117 -23.17 4.80 -4.37
CA THR A 117 -24.31 4.55 -5.22
C THR A 117 -24.29 5.65 -6.27
N ALA A 118 -24.28 5.27 -7.55
CA ALA A 118 -24.45 6.20 -8.65
C ALA A 118 -25.84 6.83 -8.51
N THR A 119 -25.93 7.89 -7.71
CA THR A 119 -27.07 8.79 -7.74
C THR A 119 -26.99 9.49 -9.07
N THR A 120 -27.74 8.98 -10.04
CA THR A 120 -28.09 9.70 -11.26
C THR A 120 -28.90 10.93 -10.82
N SER A 121 -28.21 12.02 -10.53
CA SER A 121 -28.82 13.34 -10.39
C SER A 121 -27.79 14.39 -10.78
N SER A 122 -27.80 14.67 -12.08
CA SER A 122 -27.74 16.02 -12.65
C SER A 122 -27.08 17.09 -11.76
N CYS A 123 -25.78 17.33 -11.94
CA CYS A 123 -25.23 18.68 -12.19
C CYS A 123 -23.71 18.63 -12.48
N ALA A 124 -23.34 19.09 -13.69
CA ALA A 124 -22.02 19.51 -14.17
C ALA A 124 -20.83 18.50 -14.14
N PRO A 125 -20.02 18.43 -15.21
CA PRO A 125 -18.86 17.56 -15.25
C PRO A 125 -17.75 18.17 -14.36
N ALA A 126 -17.59 17.64 -13.15
CA ALA A 126 -16.30 17.70 -12.51
C ALA A 126 -15.31 16.99 -13.44
N ARG A 127 -14.40 17.76 -14.04
CA ARG A 127 -13.31 17.26 -14.88
C ARG A 127 -12.55 16.19 -14.10
N PHE A 128 -12.89 14.92 -14.33
CA PHE A 128 -11.98 13.82 -14.15
C PHE A 128 -10.85 14.07 -15.15
N LEU A 129 -9.77 14.69 -14.66
CA LEU A 129 -8.51 14.66 -15.38
C LEU A 129 -8.18 13.19 -15.62
N PRO A 130 -7.94 12.77 -16.87
CA PRO A 130 -7.53 11.40 -17.13
C PRO A 130 -6.22 11.16 -16.36
N LEU A 131 -6.15 10.02 -15.69
CA LEU A 131 -4.94 9.52 -15.07
C LEU A 131 -3.94 9.27 -16.21
N ALA A 132 -3.21 10.31 -16.58
CA ALA A 132 -2.19 10.25 -17.60
C ALA A 132 -1.10 9.30 -17.11
N ASP A 133 -0.76 8.34 -17.98
CA ASP A 133 0.51 7.63 -17.95
C ASP A 133 1.64 8.66 -17.87
N ASP A 134 2.24 8.81 -16.70
CA ASP A 134 3.50 9.53 -16.51
C ASP A 134 4.44 8.67 -15.68
N THR A 135 5.13 7.79 -16.40
CA THR A 135 6.52 7.46 -16.12
C THR A 135 7.30 8.75 -15.79
N ASP A 136 7.95 8.77 -14.64
CA ASP A 136 9.16 9.58 -14.36
C ASP A 136 9.11 11.04 -13.87
N ARG A 137 8.03 11.52 -13.23
CA ARG A 137 8.10 12.81 -12.50
C ARG A 137 7.30 12.87 -11.21
N CYS A 138 7.92 12.49 -10.09
CA CYS A 138 7.70 13.19 -8.81
C CYS A 138 8.82 12.85 -7.83
N ARG A 139 9.90 13.62 -7.94
CA ARG A 139 10.84 13.88 -6.84
C ARG A 139 10.05 14.23 -5.58
N TRP A 140 10.22 13.43 -4.55
CA TRP A 140 9.97 13.85 -3.17
C TRP A 140 10.67 15.19 -2.94
N ARG A 141 9.91 16.28 -2.79
CA ARG A 141 10.43 17.51 -2.19
C ARG A 141 10.41 17.30 -0.68
N PRO A 142 11.55 17.22 0.02
CA PRO A 142 11.53 17.24 1.48
C PRO A 142 11.00 18.61 1.93
N GLY A 143 10.03 18.59 2.84
CA GLY A 143 9.44 19.80 3.41
C GLY A 143 10.50 20.69 4.09
N VAL A 144 10.35 21.99 3.86
CA VAL A 144 11.18 23.08 4.43
C VAL A 144 11.08 23.07 5.97
N PRO A 145 12.18 23.26 6.73
CA PRO A 145 12.10 23.39 8.17
C PRO A 145 11.51 24.74 8.58
N VAL A 146 10.44 24.73 9.37
CA VAL A 146 9.85 25.93 9.98
C VAL A 146 10.71 26.35 11.17
N HIS A 147 11.47 27.43 11.03
CA HIS A 147 12.09 28.11 12.17
C HIS A 147 11.01 28.85 12.97
N ARG A 148 10.73 28.39 14.19
CA ARG A 148 9.96 29.15 15.18
C ARG A 148 10.90 30.14 15.89
N GLY A 149 10.78 31.42 15.56
CA GLY A 149 11.34 32.51 16.35
C GLY A 149 10.64 32.60 17.71
N ARG A 150 11.42 32.72 18.79
CA ARG A 150 10.92 33.11 20.12
C ARG A 150 10.80 34.64 20.19
N PRO A 151 9.72 35.21 20.74
CA PRO A 151 9.75 36.61 21.14
C PRO A 151 10.39 36.75 22.54
N ARG A 152 11.03 37.91 22.74
CA ARG A 152 11.54 38.39 24.03
C ARG A 152 10.41 38.90 24.91
#